data_AF-A0AAD7BB24-F1
#
_entry.id   AF-A0AAD7BB24-F1
#
_cell.length_a   1.000
_cell.length_b   1.000
_cell.length_c   1.000
_cell.angle_alpha   90.00
_cell.angle_beta   90.00
_cell.angle_gamma   90.00
#
_symmetry.space_group_name_H-M   'P 1'
#
loop_
_entity.id
_entity.type
_entity.pdbx_description
1 polymer ?
#
loop_
_entity_poly.entity_id
_entity_poly.type
_entity_poly.pdbx_seq_one_letter_code
_entity_poly.pdbx_strand_id
1 'polypeptide(L)'
;MNGSTEALTQLQRAATNLTESEVPGLSPVIYTTLDPSLIPSPDVLDVMTATSSRPSSVVRVMLAVYCLAVIAQNPHVWPTTLVDLCPRVHAWMDFFSDFECVLALSRTERTSWVLSLSQALMGFWTLSPETYEVVESTSGVRRAIAAGWTRLMQPHAPNHVYDVLAGISSPLLALNEIESEHHVAELLEGCGGSAKSLLASLTKTISLATTSTNPQIAATVITPVLTILARIKVHSPDLSRQFLAHGVIPFLVSALAIEGHPPVDRHSYPDFPVGVHVAPCTLVGYLELITSSKWMLQAVHAGLLERIIAWGEKLGPAPSNPRVVPHILRVVLPRILTAFTQSVLYPSWMALKSAVDRHISIMKVWEVDRAHSTLACDNLQCQKVDKRRCFSRCSGSKTAAYCSWTCQRVDWMAGHRDECSIGLLLRQDPVSSGFRFRDKSFIRALLHSTYKTHRLEIALKIIEFLPAQPNTLFVVSYIYNYTPSSSIEIHTPVVITVQALKNLSEPMTSVYWPRLARGRGLLSLHAVTLSHDSATDAVHLFLSVLRTASSRLFDGLVRVAAEAPGASGLELENVVRRLIAATEGENEHFC
;
A
#
# COMPACT_ATOMS: atom_id res chain seq x y z
N MET A 1 -13.23 26.69 53.99
CA MET A 1 -13.95 26.11 52.85
C MET A 1 -13.63 24.62 52.83
N ASN A 2 -14.63 23.76 53.03
CA ASN A 2 -14.46 22.32 52.89
C ASN A 2 -14.11 22.05 51.42
N GLY A 3 -12.93 21.50 51.15
CA GLY A 3 -12.36 21.30 49.81
C GLY A 3 -13.10 20.24 48.98
N SER A 4 -14.42 20.39 48.80
CA SER A 4 -15.23 19.50 47.99
C SER A 4 -15.00 19.78 46.50
N THR A 5 -15.07 18.72 45.70
CA THR A 5 -15.06 18.75 44.22
C THR A 5 -16.09 19.74 43.63
N GLU A 6 -17.13 20.06 44.40
CA GLU A 6 -18.15 21.04 44.04
C GLU A 6 -17.61 22.47 44.01
N ALA A 7 -16.73 22.86 44.94
CA ALA A 7 -16.08 24.16 44.93
C ALA A 7 -15.16 24.33 43.70
N LEU A 8 -14.45 23.26 43.30
CA LEU A 8 -13.67 23.22 42.05
C LEU A 8 -14.57 23.48 40.84
N THR A 9 -15.71 22.81 40.79
CA THR A 9 -16.67 22.93 39.69
C THR A 9 -17.31 24.31 39.62
N GLN A 10 -17.63 24.93 40.77
CA GLN A 10 -18.20 26.27 40.83
C GLN A 10 -17.19 27.35 40.42
N LEU A 11 -15.95 27.26 40.90
CA LEU A 11 -14.88 28.17 40.48
C LEU A 11 -14.52 28.00 39.00
N GLN A 12 -14.52 26.77 38.50
CA GLN A 12 -14.35 26.50 37.07
C GLN A 12 -15.41 27.20 36.24
N ARG A 13 -16.70 27.05 36.62
CA ARG A 13 -17.81 27.76 35.94
C ARG A 13 -17.69 29.28 36.07
N ALA A 14 -17.26 29.78 37.22
CA ALA A 14 -17.06 31.20 37.42
C ALA A 14 -15.94 31.73 36.51
N ALA A 15 -14.80 31.04 36.47
CA ALA A 15 -13.64 31.41 35.65
C ALA A 15 -13.96 31.41 34.15
N THR A 16 -14.73 30.43 33.67
CA THR A 16 -15.16 30.39 32.25
C THR A 16 -16.18 31.47 31.88
N ASN A 17 -16.82 32.11 32.86
CA ASN A 17 -17.83 33.15 32.66
C ASN A 17 -17.31 34.57 32.92
N LEU A 18 -16.02 34.73 33.22
CA LEU A 18 -15.45 36.05 33.47
C LEU A 18 -15.45 36.88 32.20
N THR A 19 -15.85 38.13 32.33
CA THR A 19 -15.69 39.13 31.27
C THR A 19 -14.23 39.56 31.14
N GLU A 20 -13.84 40.07 29.97
CA GLU A 20 -12.49 40.60 29.74
C GLU A 20 -12.09 41.67 30.76
N SER A 21 -13.04 42.42 31.33
CA SER A 21 -12.73 43.41 32.38
C SER A 21 -12.53 42.83 33.78
N GLU A 22 -13.00 41.60 34.04
CA GLU A 22 -12.92 40.96 35.37
C GLU A 22 -11.65 40.11 35.54
N VAL A 23 -11.12 39.57 34.45
CA VAL A 23 -9.92 38.72 34.44
C VAL A 23 -8.68 39.37 35.09
N PRO A 24 -8.35 40.67 34.90
CA PRO A 24 -7.20 41.28 35.56
C PRO A 24 -7.30 41.22 37.09
N GLY A 25 -8.52 41.28 37.64
CA GLY A 25 -8.79 41.22 39.08
C GLY A 25 -8.41 39.88 39.72
N LEU A 26 -8.26 38.82 38.94
CA LEU A 26 -7.79 37.52 39.45
C LEU A 26 -6.26 37.43 39.61
N SER A 27 -5.51 38.29 38.91
CA SER A 27 -4.04 38.17 38.87
C SER A 27 -3.39 38.22 40.27
N PRO A 28 -3.76 39.14 41.18
CA PRO A 28 -3.20 39.16 42.54
C PRO A 28 -3.53 37.89 43.35
N VAL A 29 -4.72 37.31 43.13
CA VAL A 29 -5.15 36.09 43.82
C VAL A 29 -4.35 34.89 43.32
N ILE A 30 -4.15 34.76 42.01
CA ILE A 30 -3.34 33.70 41.41
C ILE A 30 -1.88 33.86 41.87
N TYR A 31 -1.34 35.08 41.84
CA TYR A 31 0.03 35.39 42.24
C TYR A 31 0.33 35.00 43.70
N THR A 32 -0.56 35.37 44.61
CA THR A 32 -0.43 35.04 46.04
C THR A 32 -0.67 33.56 46.31
N THR A 33 -1.57 32.91 45.57
CA THR A 33 -1.86 31.47 45.73
C THR A 33 -0.72 30.59 45.23
N LEU A 34 0.00 31.03 44.19
CA LEU A 34 1.14 30.31 43.62
C LEU A 34 2.47 30.65 44.32
N ASP A 35 2.45 31.26 45.50
CA ASP A 35 3.68 31.56 46.22
C ASP A 35 4.45 30.28 46.60
N PRO A 36 5.72 30.12 46.18
CA PRO A 36 6.52 28.94 46.50
C PRO A 36 6.70 28.70 48.01
N SER A 37 6.60 29.75 48.84
CA SER A 37 6.65 29.61 50.30
C SER A 37 5.45 28.85 50.89
N LEU A 38 4.39 28.66 50.11
CA LEU A 38 3.20 27.88 50.49
C LEU A 38 3.33 26.38 50.15
N ILE A 39 4.44 25.96 49.50
CA ILE A 39 4.71 24.55 49.21
C ILE A 39 4.91 23.81 50.55
N PRO A 40 4.13 22.74 50.82
CA PRO A 40 4.27 21.95 52.03
C PRO A 40 5.69 21.37 52.16
N SER A 41 6.27 21.47 53.35
CA SER A 41 7.53 20.76 53.64
C SER A 41 7.31 19.23 53.64
N PRO A 42 8.36 18.43 53.41
CA PRO A 42 8.26 16.96 53.48
C PRO A 42 7.61 16.45 54.78
N ASP A 43 7.93 17.05 55.93
CA ASP A 43 7.33 16.68 57.22
C ASP A 43 5.81 16.83 57.24
N VAL A 44 5.28 17.87 56.58
CA VAL A 44 3.82 18.08 56.46
C VAL A 44 3.19 16.99 55.60
N LEU A 45 3.89 16.54 54.55
CA LEU A 45 3.42 15.47 53.66
C LEU A 45 3.38 14.10 54.35
N ASP A 46 4.33 13.82 55.24
CA ASP A 46 4.35 12.59 56.04
C ASP A 46 3.17 12.53 57.01
N VAL A 47 2.80 13.66 57.62
CA VAL A 47 1.59 13.74 58.46
C VAL A 47 0.32 13.54 57.63
N MET A 48 0.28 14.04 56.39
CA MET A 48 -0.88 13.90 55.51
C MET A 48 -1.15 12.47 55.07
N THR A 49 -0.09 11.72 54.77
CA THR A 49 -0.23 10.30 54.41
C THR A 49 -0.82 9.51 55.57
N ALA A 50 -0.53 9.90 56.81
CA ALA A 50 -1.14 9.31 58.00
C ALA A 50 -2.62 9.69 58.20
N THR A 51 -3.02 10.92 57.88
CA THR A 51 -4.39 11.41 58.15
C THR A 51 -5.37 11.28 56.98
N SER A 52 -4.90 10.92 55.78
CA SER A 52 -5.69 10.92 54.53
C SER A 52 -6.35 12.28 54.21
N SER A 53 -5.91 13.37 54.84
CA SER A 53 -6.46 14.70 54.62
C SER A 53 -5.56 15.50 53.67
N ARG A 54 -6.14 16.00 52.56
CA ARG A 54 -5.41 16.85 51.60
C ARG A 54 -5.30 18.30 52.12
N PRO A 55 -4.12 18.95 52.02
CA PRO A 55 -3.98 20.35 52.36
C PRO A 55 -4.88 21.21 51.49
N SER A 56 -5.51 22.19 52.13
CA SER A 56 -6.25 23.21 51.41
C SER A 56 -5.35 24.04 50.49
N SER A 57 -4.03 24.08 50.69
CA SER A 57 -3.07 24.74 49.79
C SER A 57 -2.98 24.04 48.43
N VAL A 58 -2.87 22.70 48.39
CA VAL A 58 -2.76 21.91 47.15
C VAL A 58 -4.00 22.12 46.26
N VAL A 59 -5.20 22.06 46.84
CA VAL A 59 -6.45 22.29 46.10
C VAL A 59 -6.53 23.73 45.58
N ARG A 60 -6.08 24.72 46.37
CA ARG A 60 -6.04 26.13 45.96
C ARG A 60 -5.06 26.38 44.81
N VAL A 61 -3.92 25.71 44.81
CA VAL A 61 -2.94 25.82 43.71
C VAL A 61 -3.47 25.19 42.43
N MET A 62 -4.08 24.01 42.51
CA MET A 62 -4.70 23.39 41.33
C MET A 62 -5.77 24.31 40.72
N LEU A 63 -6.56 24.97 41.56
CA LEU A 63 -7.52 26.00 41.15
C LEU A 63 -6.84 27.21 40.51
N ALA A 64 -5.78 27.73 41.11
CA ALA A 64 -5.06 28.88 40.59
C ALA A 64 -4.45 28.60 39.21
N VAL A 65 -3.87 27.42 39.01
CA VAL A 65 -3.36 26.99 37.70
C VAL A 65 -4.49 26.76 36.70
N TYR A 66 -5.64 26.24 37.13
CA TYR A 66 -6.83 26.15 36.27
C TYR A 66 -7.29 27.54 35.82
N CYS A 67 -7.45 28.49 36.74
CA CYS A 67 -7.82 29.86 36.41
C CYS A 67 -6.79 30.48 35.47
N LEU A 68 -5.50 30.30 35.74
CA LEU A 68 -4.41 30.75 34.88
C LEU A 68 -4.51 30.15 33.46
N ALA A 69 -4.90 28.88 33.33
CA ALA A 69 -5.12 28.21 32.05
C ALA A 69 -6.32 28.75 31.25
N VAL A 70 -7.37 29.20 31.95
CA VAL A 70 -8.51 29.89 31.33
C VAL A 70 -8.10 31.30 30.90
N ILE A 71 -7.37 32.00 31.76
CA ILE A 71 -6.83 33.32 31.44
C ILE A 71 -5.93 33.20 30.21
N ALA A 72 -5.02 32.20 30.16
CA ALA A 72 -4.13 31.77 29.06
C ALA A 72 -4.75 31.78 27.67
N GLN A 73 -6.06 31.61 27.57
CA GLN A 73 -6.77 31.53 26.30
C GLN A 73 -7.31 32.88 25.80
N ASN A 74 -7.20 33.96 26.59
CA ASN A 74 -7.81 35.27 26.33
C ASN A 74 -6.76 36.39 26.12
N PRO A 75 -6.07 36.46 24.98
CA PRO A 75 -4.85 37.27 24.76
C PRO A 75 -4.97 38.79 24.99
N HIS A 76 -6.18 39.35 25.09
CA HIS A 76 -6.41 40.79 25.19
C HIS A 76 -6.30 41.37 26.61
N VAL A 77 -6.18 40.51 27.63
CA VAL A 77 -6.36 40.87 29.04
C VAL A 77 -5.07 40.82 29.89
N TRP A 78 -3.90 40.86 29.26
CA TRP A 78 -2.66 40.37 29.86
C TRP A 78 -1.82 41.46 30.52
N PRO A 79 -1.54 41.39 31.85
CA PRO A 79 -0.60 42.28 32.51
C PRO A 79 0.84 41.75 32.40
N THR A 80 1.84 42.64 32.49
CA THR A 80 3.29 42.30 32.57
C THR A 80 3.66 41.30 33.68
N THR A 81 2.74 41.02 34.62
CA THR A 81 2.90 40.16 35.80
C THR A 81 3.09 38.67 35.50
N LEU A 82 2.99 38.23 34.25
CA LEU A 82 3.06 36.80 33.92
C LEU A 82 4.49 36.27 33.85
N VAL A 83 5.42 37.15 33.48
CA VAL A 83 6.85 36.91 33.64
C VAL A 83 7.14 36.48 35.08
N ASP A 84 6.49 37.13 36.05
CA ASP A 84 6.66 36.81 37.47
C ASP A 84 5.88 35.57 37.93
N LEU A 85 4.85 35.14 37.19
CA LEU A 85 4.05 33.95 37.49
C LEU A 85 4.72 32.67 36.99
N CYS A 86 5.52 32.72 35.93
CA CYS A 86 6.14 31.52 35.36
C CYS A 86 7.06 30.78 36.36
N PRO A 87 8.00 31.44 37.08
CA PRO A 87 8.81 30.78 38.10
C PRO A 87 7.98 30.19 39.26
N ARG A 88 6.87 30.84 39.60
CA ARG A 88 5.94 30.39 40.65
C ARG A 88 5.22 29.12 40.24
N VAL A 89 4.68 29.09 39.01
CA VAL A 89 4.07 27.88 38.43
C VAL A 89 5.09 26.75 38.40
N HIS A 90 6.32 27.02 37.95
CA HIS A 90 7.39 26.03 37.87
C HIS A 90 7.70 25.38 39.23
N ALA A 91 7.84 26.15 40.30
CA ALA A 91 8.10 25.61 41.64
C ALA A 91 7.01 24.61 42.10
N TRP A 92 5.74 24.92 41.79
CA TRP A 92 4.64 24.01 42.06
C TRP A 92 4.66 22.78 41.14
N MET A 93 5.06 22.92 39.88
CA MET A 93 5.21 21.79 38.96
C MET A 93 6.20 20.75 39.47
N ASP A 94 7.37 21.20 39.94
CA ASP A 94 8.39 20.33 40.54
C ASP A 94 7.81 19.58 41.74
N PHE A 95 7.17 20.32 42.65
CA PHE A 95 6.51 19.72 43.82
C PHE A 95 5.45 18.66 43.42
N PHE A 96 4.56 18.96 42.47
CA PHE A 96 3.55 18.00 42.04
C PHE A 96 4.16 16.79 41.33
N SER A 97 5.29 16.96 40.64
CA SER A 97 5.98 15.86 39.98
C SER A 97 6.63 14.92 40.99
N ASP A 98 7.26 15.46 42.02
CA ASP A 98 8.02 14.70 43.02
C ASP A 98 7.12 14.03 44.05
N PHE A 99 5.99 14.65 44.40
CA PHE A 99 5.09 14.19 45.46
C PHE A 99 3.75 13.65 44.97
N GLU A 100 3.58 13.39 43.67
CA GLU A 100 2.31 12.91 43.08
C GLU A 100 1.72 11.69 43.81
N CYS A 101 2.56 10.72 44.16
CA CYS A 101 2.14 9.49 44.85
C CYS A 101 1.66 9.76 46.28
N VAL A 102 2.23 10.78 46.93
CA VAL A 102 1.92 11.17 48.31
C VAL A 102 0.64 12.00 48.39
N LEU A 103 0.37 12.81 47.35
CA LEU A 103 -0.82 13.67 47.29
C LEU A 103 -2.14 12.90 47.10
N ALA A 104 -2.08 11.60 46.79
CA ALA A 104 -3.23 10.72 46.59
C ALA A 104 -4.29 11.31 45.62
N LEU A 105 -3.84 12.04 44.59
CA LEU A 105 -4.73 12.67 43.63
C LEU A 105 -5.51 11.60 42.85
N SER A 106 -6.83 11.78 42.75
CA SER A 106 -7.65 10.94 41.88
C SER A 106 -7.15 11.07 40.44
N ARG A 107 -7.46 10.06 39.62
CA ARG A 107 -7.08 10.07 38.21
C ARG A 107 -7.59 11.32 37.48
N THR A 108 -8.84 11.71 37.74
CA THR A 108 -9.46 12.91 37.14
C THR A 108 -8.73 14.19 37.55
N GLU A 109 -8.36 14.31 38.83
CA GLU A 109 -7.61 15.47 39.34
C GLU A 109 -6.23 15.57 38.72
N ARG A 110 -5.53 14.43 38.56
CA ARG A 110 -4.21 14.39 37.90
C ARG A 110 -4.30 14.80 36.44
N THR A 111 -5.26 14.23 35.70
CA THR A 111 -5.50 14.63 34.31
C THR A 111 -5.82 16.12 34.24
N SER A 112 -6.77 16.62 35.05
CA SER A 112 -7.12 18.05 35.06
C SER A 112 -5.93 18.94 35.38
N TRP A 113 -5.08 18.58 36.34
CA TRP A 113 -3.88 19.32 36.68
C TRP A 113 -2.92 19.41 35.49
N VAL A 114 -2.58 18.29 34.87
CA VAL A 114 -1.66 18.26 33.73
C VAL A 114 -2.22 19.09 32.56
N LEU A 115 -3.52 18.99 32.30
CA LEU A 115 -4.17 19.75 31.22
C LEU A 115 -4.15 21.25 31.48
N SER A 116 -4.58 21.68 32.65
CA SER A 116 -4.55 23.10 33.03
C SER A 116 -3.14 23.65 33.00
N LEU A 117 -2.19 22.90 33.53
CA LEU A 117 -0.80 23.31 33.52
C LEU A 117 -0.26 23.47 32.09
N SER A 118 -0.50 22.48 31.23
CA SER A 118 -0.05 22.53 29.84
C SER A 118 -0.69 23.69 29.07
N GLN A 119 -1.97 23.99 29.34
CA GLN A 119 -2.67 25.12 28.76
C GLN A 119 -2.13 26.47 29.28
N ALA A 120 -1.83 26.58 30.57
CA ALA A 120 -1.22 27.77 31.16
C ALA A 120 0.16 28.05 30.54
N LEU A 121 1.00 27.01 30.44
CA LEU A 121 2.33 27.11 29.84
C LEU A 121 2.26 27.41 28.34
N MET A 122 1.30 26.82 27.61
CA MET A 122 1.05 27.17 26.20
C MET A 122 0.61 28.61 26.02
N GLY A 123 -0.21 29.13 26.94
CA GLY A 123 -0.50 30.57 26.99
C GLY A 123 0.78 31.37 27.09
N PHE A 124 1.59 31.12 28.12
CA PHE A 124 2.88 31.82 28.28
C PHE A 124 3.78 31.72 27.04
N TRP A 125 3.74 30.60 26.32
CA TRP A 125 4.54 30.39 25.12
C TRP A 125 4.07 31.22 23.91
N THR A 126 2.78 31.49 23.80
CA THR A 126 2.17 32.02 22.56
C THR A 126 1.83 33.50 22.63
N LEU A 127 1.92 34.12 23.81
CA LEU A 127 1.31 35.43 24.07
C LEU A 127 2.23 36.62 23.83
N SER A 128 3.50 36.53 24.23
CA SER A 128 4.48 37.59 23.94
C SER A 128 5.90 37.02 23.82
N PRO A 129 6.81 37.68 23.08
CA PRO A 129 8.22 37.31 23.04
C PRO A 129 8.87 37.26 24.43
N GLU A 130 8.52 38.17 25.33
CA GLU A 130 9.09 38.24 26.68
C GLU A 130 8.66 37.05 27.55
N THR A 131 7.39 36.63 27.44
CA THR A 131 6.89 35.45 28.17
C THR A 131 7.46 34.16 27.57
N TYR A 132 7.62 34.10 26.25
CA TYR A 132 8.34 33.03 25.57
C TYR A 132 9.78 32.90 26.09
N GLU A 133 10.56 33.99 26.14
CA GLU A 133 11.95 33.98 26.61
C GLU A 133 12.07 33.49 28.07
N VAL A 134 11.11 33.88 28.93
CA VAL A 134 11.09 33.45 30.33
C VAL A 134 10.80 31.95 30.43
N VAL A 135 9.80 31.45 29.71
CA VAL A 135 9.47 30.02 29.70
C VAL A 135 10.62 29.20 29.11
N GLU A 136 11.23 29.70 28.03
CA GLU A 136 12.34 29.06 27.35
C GLU A 136 13.58 28.97 28.24
N SER A 137 13.90 30.05 28.97
CA SER A 137 15.06 30.12 29.88
C SER A 137 14.83 29.44 31.23
N THR A 138 13.59 29.11 31.59
CA THR A 138 13.28 28.40 32.83
C THR A 138 13.55 26.90 32.67
N SER A 139 14.68 26.43 33.20
CA SER A 139 15.02 25.00 33.21
C SER A 139 13.99 24.19 34.00
N GLY A 140 13.63 23.02 33.46
CA GLY A 140 12.72 22.06 34.05
C GLY A 140 11.30 22.11 33.48
N VAL A 141 10.92 23.19 32.80
CA VAL A 141 9.57 23.34 32.23
C VAL A 141 9.26 22.23 31.21
N ARG A 142 10.16 21.94 30.26
CA ARG A 142 9.92 20.90 29.25
C ARG A 142 9.91 19.51 29.88
N ARG A 143 10.77 19.27 30.85
CA ARG A 143 10.80 18.02 31.65
C ARG A 143 9.44 17.78 32.32
N ALA A 144 8.88 18.79 32.95
CA ALA A 144 7.59 18.68 33.63
C ALA A 144 6.41 18.51 32.64
N ILE A 145 6.42 19.22 31.50
CA ILE A 145 5.44 19.02 30.42
C ILE A 145 5.51 17.58 29.88
N ALA A 146 6.72 17.08 29.59
CA ALA A 146 6.94 15.74 29.09
C ALA A 146 6.52 14.64 30.09
N ALA A 147 6.74 14.88 31.39
CA ALA A 147 6.26 14.02 32.46
C ALA A 147 4.72 14.01 32.53
N GLY A 148 4.09 15.18 32.42
CA GLY A 148 2.65 15.32 32.30
C GLY A 148 2.09 14.54 31.11
N TRP A 149 2.67 14.73 29.92
CA TRP A 149 2.30 14.00 28.70
C TRP A 149 2.42 12.48 28.88
N THR A 150 3.54 11.99 29.41
CA THR A 150 3.75 10.55 29.64
C THR A 150 2.72 9.96 30.60
N ARG A 151 2.32 10.72 31.63
CA ARG A 151 1.24 10.33 32.57
C ARG A 151 -0.13 10.28 31.88
N LEU A 152 -0.45 11.27 31.05
CA LEU A 152 -1.68 11.28 30.21
C LEU A 152 -1.71 10.13 29.20
N MET A 153 -0.54 9.54 28.90
CA MET A 153 -0.46 8.38 28.03
C MET A 153 -0.65 7.06 28.77
N GLN A 154 -0.76 7.00 30.11
CA GLN A 154 -0.97 5.73 30.82
C GLN A 154 -2.33 5.08 30.49
N PRO A 155 -2.49 3.75 30.62
CA PRO A 155 -3.69 3.04 30.20
C PRO A 155 -4.97 3.70 30.75
N HIS A 156 -5.81 4.17 29.84
CA HIS A 156 -7.08 4.78 30.15
C HIS A 156 -8.22 3.82 29.81
N ALA A 157 -9.37 3.99 30.47
CA ALA A 157 -10.59 3.37 30.00
C ALA A 157 -10.83 3.83 28.54
N PRO A 158 -11.22 2.92 27.62
CA PRO A 158 -11.24 3.17 26.17
C PRO A 158 -12.13 4.34 25.73
N ASN A 159 -13.01 4.84 26.59
CA ASN A 159 -14.00 5.87 26.26
C ASN A 159 -13.45 7.31 26.25
N HIS A 160 -12.18 7.54 26.59
CA HIS A 160 -11.60 8.90 26.73
C HIS A 160 -10.50 9.24 25.72
N VAL A 161 -10.37 8.49 24.62
CA VAL A 161 -9.32 8.76 23.61
C VAL A 161 -9.38 10.19 23.11
N TYR A 162 -10.59 10.75 22.94
CA TYR A 162 -10.78 12.15 22.55
C TYR A 162 -10.20 13.14 23.57
N ASP A 163 -10.60 13.02 24.84
CA ASP A 163 -10.17 13.95 25.91
C ASP A 163 -8.66 13.91 26.09
N VAL A 164 -8.08 12.72 25.92
CA VAL A 164 -6.64 12.48 26.02
C VAL A 164 -5.91 13.11 24.83
N LEU A 165 -6.39 12.92 23.60
CA LEU A 165 -5.77 13.53 22.41
C LEU A 165 -5.90 15.05 22.42
N ALA A 166 -7.08 15.58 22.72
CA ALA A 166 -7.30 17.02 22.87
C ALA A 166 -6.38 17.58 23.96
N GLY A 167 -6.29 16.88 25.08
CA GLY A 167 -5.46 17.27 26.20
C GLY A 167 -3.95 17.19 25.99
N ILE A 168 -3.50 16.29 25.12
CA ILE A 168 -2.08 16.10 24.79
C ILE A 168 -1.61 17.06 23.68
N SER A 169 -2.53 17.58 22.86
CA SER A 169 -2.18 18.50 21.78
C SER A 169 -1.45 19.76 22.28
N SER A 170 -1.94 20.39 23.35
CA SER A 170 -1.32 21.58 23.97
C SER A 170 0.11 21.31 24.48
N PRO A 171 0.37 20.31 25.34
CA PRO A 171 1.74 20.05 25.81
C PRO A 171 2.70 19.66 24.68
N LEU A 172 2.24 18.94 23.64
CA LEU A 172 3.11 18.62 22.50
C LEU A 172 3.46 19.85 21.65
N LEU A 173 2.53 20.80 21.50
CA LEU A 173 2.81 22.07 20.83
C LEU A 173 3.88 22.87 21.58
N ALA A 174 3.84 22.89 22.91
CA ALA A 174 4.87 23.55 23.72
C ALA A 174 6.25 22.89 23.52
N LEU A 175 6.27 21.56 23.41
CA LEU A 175 7.49 20.77 23.21
C LEU A 175 8.03 20.84 21.77
N ASN A 176 7.36 21.54 20.85
CA ASN A 176 7.78 21.62 19.46
C ASN A 176 9.06 22.45 19.25
N GLU A 177 9.31 23.42 20.14
CA GLU A 177 10.46 24.33 20.08
C GLU A 177 11.69 23.73 20.79
N ILE A 178 12.18 22.61 20.24
CA ILE A 178 13.46 22.00 20.60
C ILE A 178 14.55 22.65 19.74
N GLU A 179 15.41 23.42 20.37
CA GLU A 179 16.49 24.17 19.70
C GLU A 179 17.90 23.78 20.19
N SER A 180 17.98 22.99 21.26
CA SER A 180 19.24 22.62 21.91
C SER A 180 19.26 21.18 22.40
N GLU A 181 20.45 20.63 22.63
CA GLU A 181 20.64 19.34 23.30
C GLU A 181 20.06 19.32 24.71
N HIS A 182 20.11 20.46 25.41
CA HIS A 182 19.54 20.62 26.73
C HIS A 182 18.01 20.41 26.72
N HIS A 183 17.30 20.96 25.72
CA HIS A 183 15.86 20.74 25.58
C HIS A 183 15.53 19.25 25.34
N VAL A 184 16.39 18.54 24.58
CA VAL A 184 16.25 17.09 24.37
C VAL A 184 16.47 16.32 25.68
N ALA A 185 17.44 16.73 26.50
CA ALA A 185 17.71 16.11 27.80
C ALA A 185 16.52 16.25 28.76
N GLU A 186 15.94 17.45 28.86
CA GLU A 186 14.73 17.67 29.69
C GLU A 186 13.55 16.81 29.22
N LEU A 187 13.31 16.75 27.91
CA LEU A 187 12.27 15.88 27.32
C LEU A 187 12.53 14.40 27.67
N LEU A 188 13.78 13.95 27.58
CA LEU A 188 14.17 12.58 27.90
C LEU A 188 13.91 12.26 29.37
N GLU A 189 14.35 13.13 30.28
CA GLU A 189 14.14 13.01 31.73
C GLU A 189 12.65 12.95 32.07
N GLY A 190 11.84 13.85 31.50
CA GLY A 190 10.40 13.89 31.71
C GLY A 190 9.68 12.64 31.21
N CYS A 191 10.19 12.02 30.15
CA CYS A 191 9.68 10.75 29.64
C CYS A 191 10.27 9.51 30.33
N GLY A 192 10.94 9.64 31.47
CA GLY A 192 11.49 8.51 32.24
C GLY A 192 12.96 8.20 31.96
N GLY A 193 13.71 9.18 31.45
CA GLY A 193 15.18 9.19 31.40
C GLY A 193 15.82 8.27 30.35
N SER A 194 15.06 7.65 29.44
CA SER A 194 15.62 6.76 28.42
C SER A 194 15.01 6.95 27.04
N ALA A 195 15.80 6.68 25.99
CA ALA A 195 15.35 6.73 24.61
C ALA A 195 14.15 5.80 24.36
N LYS A 196 14.18 4.62 24.99
CA LYS A 196 13.10 3.64 24.92
C LYS A 196 11.80 4.19 25.51
N SER A 197 11.87 4.86 26.65
CA SER A 197 10.70 5.42 27.33
C SER A 197 10.10 6.59 26.52
N LEU A 198 10.94 7.50 26.01
CA LEU A 198 10.51 8.59 25.14
C LEU A 198 9.87 8.06 23.84
N LEU A 199 10.51 7.10 23.16
CA LEU A 199 9.93 6.49 21.96
C LEU A 199 8.62 5.76 22.27
N ALA A 200 8.49 5.11 23.43
CA ALA A 200 7.25 4.47 23.83
C ALA A 200 6.11 5.49 24.00
N SER A 201 6.38 6.66 24.61
CA SER A 201 5.41 7.76 24.72
C SER A 201 5.00 8.30 23.35
N LEU A 202 5.96 8.55 22.46
CA LEU A 202 5.69 8.97 21.07
C LEU A 202 4.84 7.92 20.33
N THR A 203 5.26 6.65 20.37
CA THR A 203 4.59 5.52 19.71
C THR A 203 3.16 5.36 20.17
N LYS A 204 2.95 5.42 21.48
CA LYS A 204 1.61 5.29 22.05
C LYS A 204 0.72 6.47 21.65
N THR A 205 1.29 7.67 21.56
CA THR A 205 0.54 8.88 21.14
C THR A 205 0.04 8.77 19.70
N ILE A 206 0.89 8.35 18.76
CA ILE A 206 0.44 8.11 17.38
C ILE A 206 -0.52 6.93 17.32
N SER A 207 -0.28 5.85 18.07
CA SER A 207 -1.23 4.72 18.12
C SER A 207 -2.63 5.19 18.54
N LEU A 208 -2.74 6.00 19.60
CA LEU A 208 -4.03 6.59 19.99
C LEU A 208 -4.61 7.47 18.87
N ALA A 209 -3.80 8.33 18.26
CA ALA A 209 -4.25 9.19 17.15
C ALA A 209 -4.73 8.36 15.94
N THR A 210 -4.09 7.23 15.62
CA THR A 210 -4.49 6.32 14.53
C THR A 210 -5.81 5.62 14.79
N THR A 211 -6.17 5.43 16.06
CA THR A 211 -7.47 4.85 16.45
C THR A 211 -8.59 5.88 16.55
N SER A 212 -8.27 7.18 16.47
CA SER A 212 -9.27 8.25 16.52
C SER A 212 -10.16 8.21 15.29
N THR A 213 -11.49 8.26 15.51
CA THR A 213 -12.47 8.46 14.44
C THR A 213 -12.48 9.90 13.91
N ASN A 214 -11.87 10.85 14.64
CA ASN A 214 -11.73 12.23 14.23
C ASN A 214 -10.32 12.49 13.64
N PRO A 215 -10.20 12.63 12.31
CA PRO A 215 -8.91 12.83 11.65
C PRO A 215 -8.28 14.19 11.95
N GLN A 216 -9.06 15.23 12.26
CA GLN A 216 -8.53 16.55 12.59
C GLN A 216 -7.74 16.49 13.90
N ILE A 217 -8.31 15.84 14.92
CA ILE A 217 -7.65 15.68 16.22
C ILE A 217 -6.43 14.77 16.11
N ALA A 218 -6.51 13.74 15.28
CA ALA A 218 -5.34 12.90 15.00
C ALA A 218 -4.20 13.75 14.41
N ALA A 219 -4.50 14.63 13.45
CA ALA A 219 -3.50 15.49 12.82
C ALA A 219 -2.91 16.56 13.76
N THR A 220 -3.71 17.16 14.66
CA THR A 220 -3.22 18.15 15.65
C THR A 220 -2.28 17.55 16.68
N VAL A 221 -2.36 16.24 16.92
CA VAL A 221 -1.45 15.51 17.82
C VAL A 221 -0.23 14.95 17.08
N ILE A 222 -0.44 14.42 15.87
CA ILE A 222 0.64 13.80 15.09
C ILE A 222 1.66 14.83 14.61
N THR A 223 1.21 16.00 14.16
CA THR A 223 2.12 17.01 13.61
C THR A 223 3.19 17.42 14.65
N PRO A 224 2.83 17.81 15.89
CA PRO A 224 3.82 18.09 16.94
C PRO A 224 4.75 16.91 17.25
N VAL A 225 4.24 15.69 17.32
CA VAL A 225 5.06 14.48 17.56
C VAL A 225 6.12 14.30 16.48
N LEU A 226 5.74 14.50 15.21
CA LEU A 226 6.66 14.39 14.08
C LEU A 226 7.68 15.51 14.09
N THR A 227 7.29 16.73 14.46
CA THR A 227 8.25 17.83 14.55
C THR A 227 9.22 17.63 15.70
N ILE A 228 8.78 17.14 16.87
CA ILE A 228 9.66 16.72 17.97
C ILE A 228 10.69 15.69 17.46
N LEU A 229 10.26 14.69 16.69
CA LEU A 229 11.16 13.69 16.10
C LEU A 229 12.16 14.28 15.11
N ALA A 230 11.71 15.23 14.29
CA ALA A 230 12.57 15.94 13.35
C ALA A 230 13.63 16.79 14.09
N ARG A 231 13.25 17.48 15.17
CA ARG A 231 14.16 18.27 16.00
C ARG A 231 15.13 17.40 16.79
N ILE A 232 14.68 16.29 17.38
CA ILE A 232 15.55 15.31 18.04
C ILE A 232 16.62 14.80 17.05
N LYS A 233 16.26 14.56 15.78
CA LYS A 233 17.25 14.20 14.76
C LYS A 233 18.35 15.24 14.59
N VAL A 234 17.99 16.52 14.59
CA VAL A 234 18.94 17.62 14.37
C VAL A 234 19.84 17.79 15.59
N HIS A 235 19.25 17.78 16.79
CA HIS A 235 19.96 18.14 18.02
C HIS A 235 20.53 16.93 18.77
N SER A 236 20.09 15.70 18.53
CA SER A 236 20.64 14.50 19.18
C SER A 236 20.69 13.29 18.23
N PRO A 237 21.70 13.24 17.33
CA PRO A 237 21.84 12.15 16.36
C PRO A 237 21.96 10.77 17.01
N ASP A 238 22.58 10.68 18.19
CA ASP A 238 22.71 9.43 18.95
C ASP A 238 21.35 8.91 19.42
N LEU A 239 20.47 9.80 19.89
CA LEU A 239 19.11 9.45 20.26
C LEU A 239 18.31 8.97 19.05
N SER A 240 18.48 9.60 17.88
CA SER A 240 17.84 9.12 16.66
C SER A 240 18.32 7.74 16.21
N ARG A 241 19.61 7.39 16.41
CA ARG A 241 20.09 6.02 16.16
C ARG A 241 19.45 5.02 17.12
N GLN A 242 19.25 5.39 18.38
CA GLN A 242 18.53 4.56 19.34
C GLN A 242 17.05 4.38 18.95
N PHE A 243 16.39 5.43 18.45
CA PHE A 243 15.01 5.33 17.93
C PHE A 243 14.91 4.38 16.73
N LEU A 244 15.90 4.41 15.83
CA LEU A 244 15.98 3.46 14.72
C LEU A 244 16.12 2.03 15.24
N ALA A 245 17.02 1.80 16.20
CA ALA A 245 17.19 0.49 16.84
C ALA A 245 15.90 -0.02 17.51
N HIS A 246 15.06 0.88 18.00
CA HIS A 246 13.78 0.58 18.64
C HIS A 246 12.56 0.62 17.71
N GLY A 247 12.74 0.76 16.39
CA GLY A 247 11.66 0.59 15.42
C GLY A 247 10.78 1.82 15.19
N VAL A 248 11.36 3.03 15.16
CA VAL A 248 10.63 4.26 14.81
C VAL A 248 10.08 4.28 13.37
N ILE A 249 10.60 3.46 12.46
CA ILE A 249 10.23 3.50 11.03
C ILE A 249 8.77 3.08 10.77
N PRO A 250 8.27 1.90 11.21
CA PRO A 250 6.85 1.56 11.04
C PRO A 250 5.89 2.60 11.62
N PHE A 251 6.33 3.25 12.70
CA PHE A 251 5.60 4.33 13.35
C PHE A 251 5.50 5.58 12.45
N LEU A 252 6.60 6.03 11.85
CA LEU A 252 6.61 7.18 10.92
C LEU A 252 5.77 6.88 9.66
N VAL A 253 5.78 5.64 9.18
CA VAL A 253 4.93 5.21 8.06
C VAL A 253 3.45 5.20 8.44
N SER A 254 3.12 4.84 9.68
CA SER A 254 1.74 4.89 10.18
C SER A 254 1.24 6.34 10.28
N ALA A 255 2.09 7.27 10.70
CA ALA A 255 1.77 8.70 10.77
C ALA A 255 1.41 9.29 9.39
N LEU A 256 2.13 8.87 8.33
CA LEU A 256 1.85 9.27 6.94
C LEU A 256 0.42 8.92 6.50
N ALA A 257 -0.15 7.82 7.03
CA ALA A 257 -1.50 7.41 6.67
C ALA A 257 -2.54 8.46 7.08
N ILE A 258 -2.31 9.16 8.18
CA ILE A 258 -3.28 10.06 8.80
C ILE A 258 -3.23 11.43 8.15
N GLU A 259 -2.02 11.96 7.91
CA GLU A 259 -1.83 13.20 7.15
C GLU A 259 -2.30 13.08 5.69
N GLY A 260 -2.40 11.86 5.18
CA GLY A 260 -2.94 11.60 3.85
C GLY A 260 -4.45 11.81 3.71
N HIS A 261 -5.20 12.07 4.78
CA HIS A 261 -6.61 12.42 4.68
C HIS A 261 -6.78 13.93 4.48
N PRO A 262 -7.25 14.41 3.32
CA PRO A 262 -7.56 15.83 3.16
C PRO A 262 -8.62 16.21 4.19
N PRO A 263 -8.53 17.38 4.84
CA PRO A 263 -9.61 17.87 5.68
C PRO A 263 -10.89 17.91 4.84
N VAL A 264 -12.00 17.47 5.45
CA VAL A 264 -13.33 17.38 4.81
C VAL A 264 -13.80 18.75 4.30
N ASP A 265 -13.24 19.84 4.83
CA ASP A 265 -13.48 21.20 4.37
C ASP A 265 -12.16 21.94 4.11
N ARG A 266 -11.84 22.19 2.83
CA ARG A 266 -10.66 22.97 2.41
C ARG A 266 -10.83 24.47 2.64
N HIS A 267 -12.03 24.95 2.93
CA HIS A 267 -12.32 26.38 3.08
C HIS A 267 -12.19 26.87 4.53
N SER A 268 -12.27 25.99 5.53
CA SER A 268 -12.18 26.43 6.92
C SER A 268 -10.75 26.65 7.44
N TYR A 269 -9.71 26.15 6.74
CA TYR A 269 -8.31 26.21 7.23
C TYR A 269 -7.30 26.39 6.08
N PRO A 270 -7.08 27.64 5.60
CA PRO A 270 -6.07 27.92 4.58
C PRO A 270 -4.62 27.62 5.02
N ASP A 271 -4.36 27.53 6.34
CA ASP A 271 -3.02 27.35 6.91
C ASP A 271 -2.67 25.89 7.30
N PHE A 272 -3.46 24.91 6.87
CA PHE A 272 -3.17 23.48 7.05
C PHE A 272 -1.99 22.86 6.22
N PRO A 273 -1.18 23.56 5.38
CA PRO A 273 -0.08 22.90 4.65
C PRO A 273 1.05 22.36 5.51
N VAL A 274 1.23 22.84 6.75
CA VAL A 274 2.45 22.55 7.52
C VAL A 274 2.55 21.06 7.85
N GLY A 275 1.46 20.43 8.32
CA GLY A 275 1.44 19.02 8.72
C GLY A 275 1.84 18.06 7.60
N VAL A 276 1.24 18.21 6.41
CA VAL A 276 1.45 17.39 5.19
C VAL A 276 2.93 17.28 4.79
N HIS A 277 3.79 18.19 5.24
CA HIS A 277 5.22 18.17 4.95
C HIS A 277 6.07 17.59 6.06
N VAL A 278 5.60 17.56 7.31
CA VAL A 278 6.41 17.12 8.45
C VAL A 278 6.62 15.61 8.42
N ALA A 279 5.58 14.79 8.22
CA ALA A 279 5.76 13.33 8.24
C ALA A 279 6.72 12.82 7.17
N PRO A 280 6.60 13.23 5.88
CA PRO A 280 7.52 12.75 4.86
C PRO A 280 8.95 13.23 5.08
N CYS A 281 9.14 14.51 5.44
CA CYS A 281 10.48 15.05 5.72
C CYS A 281 11.13 14.37 6.92
N THR A 282 10.36 14.07 7.97
CA THR A 282 10.83 13.33 9.14
C THR A 282 11.23 11.91 8.75
N LEU A 283 10.36 11.18 8.02
CA LEU A 283 10.67 9.83 7.54
C LEU A 283 11.93 9.80 6.65
N VAL A 284 12.01 10.69 5.65
CA VAL A 284 13.20 10.82 4.79
C VAL A 284 14.42 11.10 5.66
N GLY A 285 14.28 12.01 6.60
CA GLY A 285 15.36 12.39 7.49
C GLY A 285 15.91 11.23 8.31
N TYR A 286 15.06 10.34 8.82
CA TYR A 286 15.48 9.12 9.52
C TYR A 286 16.05 8.06 8.57
N LEU A 287 15.51 7.93 7.36
CA LEU A 287 16.03 7.05 6.31
C LEU A 287 17.39 7.54 5.74
N GLU A 288 17.74 8.82 5.91
CA GLU A 288 19.05 9.39 5.57
C GLU A 288 20.13 9.15 6.59
N LEU A 289 19.77 9.01 7.87
CA LEU A 289 20.75 8.78 8.93
C LEU A 289 21.49 7.44 8.78
N ILE A 290 20.97 6.49 8.00
CA ILE A 290 21.56 5.15 7.88
C ILE A 290 21.49 4.64 6.44
N THR A 291 22.60 4.09 5.94
CA THR A 291 22.74 3.44 4.62
C THR A 291 22.15 2.02 4.55
N SER A 292 21.53 1.54 5.64
CA SER A 292 21.11 0.14 5.75
C SER A 292 19.77 -0.10 5.06
N SER A 293 19.75 -1.06 4.13
CA SER A 293 18.54 -1.55 3.45
C SER A 293 17.49 -2.11 4.42
N LYS A 294 17.88 -2.52 5.63
CA LYS A 294 16.98 -3.05 6.67
C LYS A 294 15.84 -2.08 7.02
N TRP A 295 16.14 -0.80 7.19
CA TRP A 295 15.14 0.20 7.59
C TRP A 295 14.19 0.54 6.45
N MET A 296 14.71 0.53 5.21
CA MET A 296 13.87 0.67 4.03
C MET A 296 12.89 -0.50 3.91
N LEU A 297 13.35 -1.73 4.13
CA LEU A 297 12.49 -2.91 4.16
C LEU A 297 11.43 -2.80 5.26
N GLN A 298 11.78 -2.30 6.45
CA GLN A 298 10.79 -2.04 7.49
C GLN A 298 9.75 -1.00 7.07
N ALA A 299 10.16 0.07 6.38
CA ALA A 299 9.23 1.08 5.88
C ALA A 299 8.27 0.50 4.84
N VAL A 300 8.79 -0.31 3.91
CA VAL A 300 7.97 -1.01 2.90
C VAL A 300 7.01 -1.99 3.58
N HIS A 301 7.48 -2.81 4.52
CA HIS A 301 6.61 -3.73 5.28
C HIS A 301 5.53 -3.01 6.10
N ALA A 302 5.79 -1.78 6.54
CA ALA A 302 4.81 -0.94 7.21
C ALA A 302 3.80 -0.27 6.25
N GLY A 303 3.91 -0.51 4.94
CA GLY A 303 2.98 -0.04 3.94
C GLY A 303 3.35 1.30 3.28
N LEU A 304 4.64 1.69 3.28
CA LEU A 304 5.08 2.98 2.74
C LEU A 304 4.66 3.19 1.28
N LEU A 305 4.70 2.15 0.45
CA LEU A 305 4.36 2.26 -0.97
C LEU A 305 2.88 2.55 -1.19
N GLU A 306 2.02 1.85 -0.47
CA GLU A 306 0.57 2.02 -0.46
C GLU A 306 0.20 3.42 -0.02
N ARG A 307 0.89 3.96 1.00
CA ARG A 307 0.68 5.34 1.45
C ARG A 307 1.13 6.35 0.40
N ILE A 308 2.29 6.17 -0.22
CA ILE A 308 2.77 7.07 -1.28
C ILE A 308 1.79 7.10 -2.46
N ILE A 309 1.28 5.93 -2.89
CA ILE A 309 0.29 5.83 -3.98
C ILE A 309 -1.00 6.55 -3.59
N ALA A 310 -1.56 6.23 -2.43
CA ALA A 310 -2.80 6.85 -1.94
C ALA A 310 -2.67 8.38 -1.79
N TRP A 311 -1.47 8.87 -1.50
CA TRP A 311 -1.19 10.30 -1.43
C TRP A 311 -1.06 10.93 -2.82
N GLY A 312 -0.38 10.26 -3.74
CA GLY A 312 -0.24 10.69 -5.14
C GLY A 312 -1.59 10.88 -5.83
N GLU A 313 -2.55 9.98 -5.59
CA GLU A 313 -3.91 10.10 -6.11
C GLU A 313 -4.65 11.34 -5.57
N LYS A 314 -4.37 11.75 -4.33
CA LYS A 314 -5.05 12.85 -3.64
C LYS A 314 -4.46 14.23 -3.92
N LEU A 315 -3.18 14.29 -4.30
CA LEU A 315 -2.48 15.56 -4.52
C LEU A 315 -2.87 16.26 -5.83
N GLY A 316 -3.60 15.59 -6.74
CA GLY A 316 -4.08 16.17 -7.98
C GLY A 316 -2.96 16.69 -8.90
N PRO A 317 -3.30 17.24 -10.08
CA PRO A 317 -2.31 17.73 -11.05
C PRO A 317 -1.67 19.10 -10.67
N ALA A 318 -2.11 19.74 -9.59
CA ALA A 318 -1.65 21.07 -9.20
C ALA A 318 -1.10 21.08 -7.76
N PRO A 319 0.19 20.78 -7.54
CA PRO A 319 0.78 20.94 -6.22
C PRO A 319 1.09 22.43 -6.01
N SER A 320 0.34 23.10 -5.13
CA SER A 320 0.72 24.41 -4.58
C SER A 320 2.03 24.37 -3.78
N ASN A 321 2.58 23.17 -3.49
CA ASN A 321 3.94 23.01 -2.98
C ASN A 321 4.73 21.94 -3.76
N PRO A 322 5.50 22.33 -4.80
CA PRO A 322 6.21 21.40 -5.69
C PRO A 322 7.44 20.72 -5.05
N ARG A 323 7.69 20.84 -3.74
CA ARG A 323 8.94 20.35 -3.14
C ARG A 323 8.85 18.93 -2.59
N VAL A 324 7.74 18.54 -1.97
CA VAL A 324 7.70 17.28 -1.19
C VAL A 324 7.53 16.04 -2.06
N VAL A 325 6.63 16.04 -3.04
CA VAL A 325 6.49 14.90 -3.97
C VAL A 325 7.78 14.65 -4.74
N PRO A 326 8.45 15.67 -5.35
CA PRO A 326 9.74 15.45 -5.96
C PRO A 326 10.82 15.02 -4.97
N HIS A 327 10.78 15.45 -3.70
CA HIS A 327 11.77 15.00 -2.71
C HIS A 327 11.59 13.53 -2.33
N ILE A 328 10.37 13.06 -2.09
CA ILE A 328 10.07 11.63 -1.89
C ILE A 328 10.49 10.82 -3.12
N LEU A 329 10.13 11.29 -4.33
CA LEU A 329 10.48 10.62 -5.58
C LEU A 329 11.98 10.68 -5.93
N ARG A 330 12.73 11.69 -5.46
CA ARG A 330 14.17 11.83 -5.73
C ARG A 330 15.06 11.20 -4.67
N VAL A 331 14.61 11.14 -3.41
CA VAL A 331 15.44 10.67 -2.29
C VAL A 331 15.00 9.30 -1.82
N VAL A 332 13.70 9.10 -1.61
CA VAL A 332 13.18 7.84 -1.06
C VAL A 332 13.07 6.79 -2.16
N LEU A 333 12.48 7.14 -3.31
CA LEU A 333 12.25 6.18 -4.38
C LEU A 333 13.54 5.56 -4.93
N PRO A 334 14.64 6.28 -5.20
CA PRO A 334 15.87 5.66 -5.68
C PRO A 334 16.50 4.73 -4.65
N ARG A 335 16.32 5.01 -3.35
CA ARG A 335 16.79 4.13 -2.27
C ARG A 335 15.89 2.91 -2.10
N ILE A 336 14.57 3.05 -2.25
CA ILE A 336 13.65 1.91 -2.35
C ILE A 336 14.05 1.06 -3.55
N LEU A 337 14.29 1.67 -4.71
CA LEU A 337 14.71 0.96 -5.92
C LEU A 337 16.07 0.28 -5.72
N THR A 338 17.01 0.91 -5.01
CA THR A 338 18.31 0.30 -4.69
C THR A 338 18.17 -0.86 -3.69
N ALA A 339 17.37 -0.70 -2.63
CA ALA A 339 17.09 -1.78 -1.69
C ALA A 339 16.33 -2.92 -2.36
N PHE A 340 15.41 -2.59 -3.26
CA PHE A 340 14.67 -3.54 -4.06
C PHE A 340 15.61 -4.27 -5.02
N THR A 341 16.49 -3.58 -5.75
CA THR A 341 17.46 -4.22 -6.67
C THR A 341 18.45 -5.12 -5.96
N GLN A 342 18.74 -4.84 -4.68
CA GLN A 342 19.54 -5.69 -3.80
C GLN A 342 18.73 -6.83 -3.13
N SER A 343 17.40 -6.81 -3.25
CA SER A 343 16.53 -7.80 -2.59
C SER A 343 16.51 -9.13 -3.35
N VAL A 344 16.20 -10.20 -2.62
CA VAL A 344 15.98 -11.54 -3.20
C VAL A 344 14.79 -11.60 -4.18
N LEU A 345 13.90 -10.60 -4.16
CA LEU A 345 12.75 -10.51 -5.05
C LEU A 345 13.10 -9.91 -6.42
N TYR A 346 14.22 -9.19 -6.53
CA TYR A 346 14.58 -8.48 -7.76
C TYR A 346 14.74 -9.40 -8.97
N PRO A 347 15.45 -10.54 -8.89
CA PRO A 347 15.56 -11.44 -10.04
C PRO A 347 14.19 -11.94 -10.52
N SER A 348 13.31 -12.32 -9.59
CA SER A 348 11.95 -12.78 -9.90
C SER A 348 11.09 -11.67 -10.51
N TRP A 349 11.20 -10.44 -10.01
CA TRP A 349 10.53 -9.28 -10.59
C TRP A 349 11.03 -8.96 -12.00
N MET A 350 12.35 -8.98 -12.22
CA MET A 350 12.93 -8.72 -13.54
C MET A 350 12.55 -9.81 -14.54
N ALA A 351 12.48 -11.06 -14.09
CA ALA A 351 11.94 -12.17 -14.88
C ALA A 351 10.47 -11.94 -15.27
N LEU A 352 9.61 -11.56 -14.30
CA LEU A 352 8.21 -11.21 -14.55
C LEU A 352 8.09 -10.04 -15.54
N LYS A 353 8.82 -8.95 -15.30
CA LYS A 353 8.84 -7.77 -16.18
C LYS A 353 9.25 -8.15 -17.60
N SER A 354 10.31 -8.93 -17.75
CA SER A 354 10.77 -9.40 -19.07
C SER A 354 9.71 -10.25 -19.77
N ALA A 355 9.02 -11.13 -19.04
CA ALA A 355 7.92 -11.94 -19.58
C ALA A 355 6.74 -11.05 -20.02
N VAL A 356 6.36 -10.07 -19.21
CA VAL A 356 5.29 -9.10 -19.54
C VAL A 356 5.67 -8.27 -20.77
N ASP A 357 6.89 -7.72 -20.82
CA ASP A 357 7.37 -6.94 -21.97
C ASP A 357 7.34 -7.77 -23.26
N ARG A 358 7.77 -9.04 -23.18
CA ARG A 358 7.69 -10.00 -24.29
C ARG A 358 6.23 -10.19 -24.73
N HIS A 359 5.31 -10.43 -23.82
CA HIS A 359 3.89 -10.61 -24.13
C HIS A 359 3.24 -9.35 -24.74
N ILE A 360 3.61 -8.17 -24.24
CA ILE A 360 3.19 -6.88 -24.82
C ILE A 360 3.70 -6.76 -26.26
N SER A 361 4.95 -7.14 -26.53
CA SER A 361 5.51 -7.11 -27.88
C SER A 361 4.77 -8.05 -28.84
N ILE A 362 4.45 -9.28 -28.40
CA ILE A 362 3.65 -10.25 -29.17
C ILE A 362 2.26 -9.66 -29.49
N MET A 363 1.62 -9.02 -28.52
CA MET A 363 0.32 -8.38 -28.73
C MET A 363 0.36 -7.21 -29.70
N LYS A 364 1.38 -6.36 -29.63
CA LYS A 364 1.53 -5.24 -30.57
C LYS A 364 1.73 -5.75 -31.99
N VAL A 365 2.60 -6.73 -32.19
CA VAL A 365 2.81 -7.38 -33.49
C VAL A 365 1.50 -8.01 -33.95
N TRP A 366 0.82 -8.77 -33.09
CA TRP A 366 -0.46 -9.39 -33.42
C TRP A 366 -1.54 -8.37 -33.78
N GLU A 367 -1.64 -7.21 -33.13
CA GLU A 367 -2.66 -6.20 -33.45
C GLU A 367 -2.40 -5.55 -34.82
N VAL A 368 -1.14 -5.25 -35.12
CA VAL A 368 -0.71 -4.70 -36.43
C VAL A 368 -0.91 -5.75 -37.53
N ASP A 369 -0.43 -6.97 -37.29
CA ASP A 369 -0.58 -8.10 -38.21
C ASP A 369 -2.04 -8.41 -38.41
N ARG A 370 -2.88 -8.40 -37.36
CA ARG A 370 -4.32 -8.68 -37.46
C ARG A 370 -5.05 -7.71 -38.36
N ALA A 371 -4.64 -6.44 -38.43
CA ALA A 371 -5.23 -5.47 -39.35
C ALA A 371 -4.91 -5.80 -40.82
N HIS A 372 -3.72 -6.37 -41.07
CA HIS A 372 -3.24 -6.76 -42.39
C HIS A 372 -3.38 -8.26 -42.67
N SER A 373 -3.87 -9.01 -41.68
CA SER A 373 -3.92 -10.46 -41.71
C SER A 373 -4.85 -10.92 -42.80
N THR A 374 -4.45 -12.02 -43.38
CA THR A 374 -5.20 -12.77 -44.36
C THR A 374 -5.86 -13.92 -43.63
N LEU A 375 -7.11 -14.17 -43.97
CA LEU A 375 -7.85 -15.30 -43.42
C LEU A 375 -7.96 -16.37 -44.49
N ALA A 376 -8.03 -17.61 -44.05
CA ALA A 376 -8.39 -18.73 -44.91
C ALA A 376 -9.87 -19.09 -44.68
N CYS A 377 -10.55 -19.52 -45.74
CA CYS A 377 -11.94 -19.96 -45.65
C CYS A 377 -12.06 -21.19 -44.74
N ASP A 378 -12.94 -21.15 -43.76
CA ASP A 378 -13.14 -22.26 -42.82
C ASP A 378 -13.84 -23.48 -43.45
N ASN A 379 -14.51 -23.30 -44.59
CA ASN A 379 -14.94 -24.44 -45.39
C ASN A 379 -13.69 -25.22 -45.86
N LEU A 380 -13.50 -26.43 -45.33
CA LEU A 380 -12.32 -27.27 -45.60
C LEU A 380 -12.15 -27.64 -47.09
N GLN A 381 -13.22 -27.59 -47.88
CA GLN A 381 -13.15 -27.79 -49.33
C GLN A 381 -12.70 -26.53 -50.09
N CYS A 382 -12.71 -25.38 -49.43
CA CYS A 382 -12.28 -24.10 -49.98
C CYS A 382 -10.86 -23.78 -49.51
N GLN A 383 -9.94 -23.62 -50.47
CA GLN A 383 -8.57 -23.22 -50.18
C GLN A 383 -8.35 -21.71 -50.33
N LYS A 384 -9.42 -20.91 -50.47
CA LYS A 384 -9.29 -19.46 -50.65
C LYS A 384 -8.71 -18.81 -49.40
N VAL A 385 -7.67 -18.02 -49.63
CA VAL A 385 -7.04 -17.13 -48.66
C VAL A 385 -7.05 -15.72 -49.23
N ASP A 386 -7.45 -14.76 -48.41
CA ASP A 386 -7.63 -13.36 -48.84
C ASP A 386 -7.51 -12.44 -47.62
N LYS A 387 -7.53 -11.13 -47.82
CA LYS A 387 -7.52 -10.14 -46.73
C LYS A 387 -8.71 -10.37 -45.81
N ARG A 388 -8.52 -10.25 -44.49
CA ARG A 388 -9.56 -10.46 -43.46
C ARG A 388 -10.90 -9.78 -43.74
N ARG A 389 -10.90 -8.58 -44.34
CA ARG A 389 -12.10 -7.82 -44.71
C ARG A 389 -12.94 -8.45 -45.82
N CYS A 390 -12.37 -9.38 -46.58
CA CYS A 390 -13.04 -10.11 -47.66
C CYS A 390 -13.82 -11.33 -47.17
N PHE A 391 -13.74 -11.66 -45.87
CA PHE A 391 -14.43 -12.79 -45.27
C PHE A 391 -15.61 -12.33 -44.43
N SER A 392 -16.76 -12.98 -44.62
CA SER A 392 -17.89 -12.90 -43.70
C SER A 392 -17.64 -13.81 -42.50
N ARG A 393 -18.14 -13.45 -41.32
CA ARG A 393 -18.07 -14.32 -40.13
C ARG A 393 -19.41 -14.98 -39.89
N CYS A 394 -19.38 -16.18 -39.33
CA CYS A 394 -20.59 -16.81 -38.79
C CYS A 394 -21.26 -15.87 -37.78
N SER A 395 -22.56 -15.60 -37.94
CA SER A 395 -23.31 -14.67 -37.09
C SER A 395 -23.44 -15.17 -35.64
N GLY A 396 -23.50 -16.49 -35.44
CA GLY A 396 -23.53 -17.12 -34.11
C GLY A 396 -22.14 -17.17 -33.48
N SER A 397 -21.30 -18.08 -33.95
CA SER A 397 -19.99 -18.36 -33.35
C SER A 397 -19.00 -17.21 -33.53
N LYS A 398 -19.10 -16.35 -34.54
CA LYS A 398 -18.15 -15.26 -34.88
C LYS A 398 -16.66 -15.68 -34.94
N THR A 399 -16.38 -16.98 -34.90
CA THR A 399 -15.03 -17.56 -34.96
C THR A 399 -14.73 -18.02 -36.37
N ALA A 400 -15.68 -18.68 -37.02
CA ALA A 400 -15.55 -19.12 -38.40
C ALA A 400 -15.69 -17.96 -39.41
N ALA A 401 -14.83 -17.97 -40.43
CA ALA A 401 -14.70 -17.00 -41.49
C ALA A 401 -14.87 -17.67 -42.87
N TYR A 402 -15.73 -17.10 -43.71
CA TYR A 402 -16.07 -17.66 -45.01
C TYR A 402 -15.87 -16.61 -46.11
N CYS A 403 -15.32 -17.03 -47.24
CA CYS A 403 -15.15 -16.12 -48.38
C CYS A 403 -16.46 -15.86 -49.14
N SER A 404 -17.51 -16.67 -48.89
CA SER A 404 -18.83 -16.53 -49.49
C SER A 404 -19.90 -17.23 -48.65
N TRP A 405 -21.15 -16.85 -48.86
CA TRP A 405 -22.31 -17.51 -48.23
C TRP A 405 -22.42 -19.00 -48.62
N THR A 406 -22.05 -19.35 -49.85
CA THR A 406 -22.03 -20.75 -50.30
C THR A 406 -21.05 -21.59 -49.47
N CYS A 407 -19.84 -21.07 -49.21
CA CYS A 407 -18.87 -21.77 -48.35
C CYS A 407 -19.38 -21.92 -46.92
N GLN A 408 -20.03 -20.88 -46.38
CA GLN A 408 -20.67 -20.96 -45.08
C GLN A 408 -21.73 -22.05 -45.02
N ARG A 409 -22.59 -22.16 -46.04
CA ARG A 409 -23.65 -23.18 -46.08
C ARG A 409 -23.08 -24.61 -46.19
N VAL A 410 -22.03 -24.80 -46.99
CA VAL A 410 -21.35 -26.09 -47.10
C VAL A 410 -20.74 -26.51 -45.76
N ASP A 411 -19.98 -25.60 -45.13
CA ASP A 411 -19.36 -25.87 -43.83
C ASP A 411 -20.39 -26.09 -42.71
N TRP A 412 -21.52 -25.35 -42.78
CA TRP A 412 -22.65 -25.50 -41.86
C TRP A 412 -23.22 -26.92 -41.89
N MET A 413 -23.46 -27.47 -43.09
CA MET A 413 -23.94 -28.84 -43.27
C MET A 413 -22.87 -29.88 -42.93
N ALA A 414 -21.59 -29.52 -43.09
CA ALA A 414 -20.46 -30.39 -42.79
C ALA A 414 -20.08 -30.43 -41.29
N GLY A 415 -20.90 -29.88 -40.40
CA GLY A 415 -20.73 -30.00 -38.93
C GLY A 415 -20.46 -28.69 -38.20
N HIS A 416 -20.28 -27.54 -38.87
CA HIS A 416 -20.10 -26.27 -38.16
C HIS A 416 -21.34 -25.87 -37.34
N ARG A 417 -22.54 -26.38 -37.68
CA ARG A 417 -23.74 -26.15 -36.88
C ARG A 417 -23.56 -26.55 -35.42
N ASP A 418 -22.95 -27.71 -35.18
CA ASP A 418 -22.76 -28.28 -33.84
C ASP A 418 -21.62 -27.55 -33.10
N GLU A 419 -20.59 -27.11 -33.84
CA GLU A 419 -19.54 -26.24 -33.29
C GLU A 419 -20.06 -24.87 -32.90
N CYS A 420 -20.99 -24.33 -33.69
CA CYS A 420 -21.55 -23.02 -33.47
C CYS A 420 -22.40 -23.01 -32.19
N SER A 421 -23.21 -24.04 -31.95
CA SER A 421 -24.02 -24.15 -30.74
C SER A 421 -23.16 -24.28 -29.49
N ILE A 422 -22.10 -25.11 -29.52
CA ILE A 422 -21.16 -25.22 -28.40
C ILE A 422 -20.38 -23.92 -28.19
N GLY A 423 -19.91 -23.29 -29.26
CA GLY A 423 -19.22 -22.00 -29.17
C GLY A 423 -20.10 -20.89 -28.59
N LEU A 424 -21.43 -20.96 -28.78
CA LEU A 424 -22.39 -20.05 -28.14
C LEU A 424 -22.59 -20.38 -26.66
N LEU A 425 -22.71 -21.65 -26.29
CA LEU A 425 -22.81 -22.09 -24.89
C LEU A 425 -21.57 -21.65 -24.09
N LEU A 426 -20.37 -21.91 -24.62
CA LEU A 426 -19.09 -21.50 -24.01
C LEU A 426 -18.87 -19.98 -23.95
N ARG A 427 -19.72 -19.19 -24.62
CA ARG A 427 -19.74 -17.73 -24.51
C ARG A 427 -20.72 -17.24 -23.46
N GLN A 428 -21.84 -17.92 -23.31
CA GLN A 428 -22.90 -17.55 -22.38
C GLN A 428 -22.57 -17.96 -20.94
N ASP A 429 -21.65 -18.91 -20.77
CA ASP A 429 -21.17 -19.33 -19.46
C ASP A 429 -19.79 -18.70 -19.14
N PRO A 430 -19.78 -17.55 -18.42
CA PRO A 430 -18.53 -16.94 -17.97
C PRO A 430 -17.82 -17.78 -16.92
N VAL A 431 -18.51 -18.71 -16.25
CA VAL A 431 -17.96 -19.55 -15.18
C VAL A 431 -17.16 -20.71 -15.77
N SER A 432 -17.67 -21.38 -16.82
CA SER A 432 -16.99 -22.58 -17.36
C SER A 432 -15.76 -22.31 -18.21
N SER A 433 -15.60 -21.12 -18.81
CA SER A 433 -14.37 -20.82 -19.57
C SER A 433 -13.36 -19.95 -18.84
N GLY A 434 -13.73 -19.22 -17.79
CA GLY A 434 -12.84 -18.33 -17.03
C GLY A 434 -12.19 -17.17 -17.81
N PHE A 435 -12.26 -17.16 -19.14
CA PHE A 435 -11.56 -16.24 -20.04
C PHE A 435 -12.54 -15.31 -20.78
N ARG A 436 -12.30 -14.00 -20.71
CA ARG A 436 -13.01 -13.01 -21.53
C ARG A 436 -12.58 -13.12 -22.98
N PHE A 437 -13.35 -12.50 -23.89
CA PHE A 437 -13.00 -12.46 -25.31
C PHE A 437 -11.60 -11.87 -25.59
N ARG A 438 -11.20 -10.87 -24.80
CA ARG A 438 -9.87 -10.26 -24.88
C ARG A 438 -8.78 -11.26 -24.48
N ASP A 439 -9.00 -12.03 -23.43
CA ASP A 439 -8.06 -13.05 -22.93
C ASP A 439 -7.91 -14.17 -23.97
N LYS A 440 -9.02 -14.66 -24.53
CA LYS A 440 -9.00 -15.67 -25.61
C LYS A 440 -8.24 -15.17 -26.85
N SER A 441 -8.38 -13.88 -27.17
CA SER A 441 -7.63 -13.25 -28.28
C SER A 441 -6.13 -13.17 -27.97
N PHE A 442 -5.78 -12.81 -26.73
CA PHE A 442 -4.40 -12.77 -26.24
C PHE A 442 -3.75 -14.15 -26.26
N ILE A 443 -4.41 -15.17 -25.69
CA ILE A 443 -3.93 -16.55 -25.66
C ILE A 443 -3.72 -17.06 -27.09
N ARG A 444 -4.62 -16.74 -28.02
CA ARG A 444 -4.45 -17.11 -29.44
C ARG A 444 -3.24 -16.43 -30.09
N ALA A 445 -2.99 -15.15 -29.80
CA ALA A 445 -1.79 -14.45 -30.28
C ALA A 445 -0.51 -15.11 -29.75
N LEU A 446 -0.50 -15.45 -28.46
CA LEU A 446 0.60 -16.14 -27.80
C LEU A 446 0.85 -17.53 -28.40
N LEU A 447 -0.22 -18.31 -28.58
CA LEU A 447 -0.19 -19.61 -29.26
C LEU A 447 0.40 -19.51 -30.66
N HIS A 448 -0.06 -18.53 -31.45
CA HIS A 448 0.39 -18.34 -32.81
C HIS A 448 1.87 -17.98 -32.89
N SER A 449 2.31 -17.02 -32.06
CA SER A 449 3.73 -16.65 -31.95
C SER A 449 4.58 -17.86 -31.55
N THR A 450 4.12 -18.64 -30.58
CA THR A 450 4.84 -19.80 -30.06
C THR A 450 4.91 -20.92 -31.09
N TYR A 451 3.80 -21.22 -31.77
CA TYR A 451 3.79 -22.15 -32.90
C TYR A 451 4.78 -21.72 -33.98
N LYS A 452 4.79 -20.45 -34.39
CA LYS A 452 5.72 -19.96 -35.41
C LYS A 452 7.18 -20.14 -35.01
N THR A 453 7.53 -19.92 -33.74
CA THR A 453 8.89 -20.12 -33.23
C THR A 453 9.28 -21.60 -33.17
N HIS A 454 8.35 -22.49 -32.80
CA HIS A 454 8.64 -23.91 -32.51
C HIS A 454 8.16 -24.89 -33.60
N ARG A 455 7.62 -24.40 -34.71
CA ARG A 455 7.04 -25.21 -35.79
C ARG A 455 7.92 -26.35 -36.31
N LEU A 456 9.23 -26.17 -36.36
CA LEU A 456 10.16 -27.20 -36.84
C LEU A 456 10.21 -28.36 -35.86
N GLU A 457 10.36 -28.04 -34.57
CA GLU A 457 10.34 -29.02 -33.49
C GLU A 457 8.99 -29.76 -33.46
N ILE A 458 7.89 -29.02 -33.60
CA ILE A 458 6.54 -29.59 -33.69
C ILE A 458 6.43 -30.54 -34.89
N ALA A 459 6.91 -30.14 -36.07
CA ALA A 459 6.84 -30.95 -37.28
C ALA A 459 7.70 -32.22 -37.17
N LEU A 460 8.89 -32.13 -36.57
CA LEU A 460 9.75 -33.29 -36.32
C LEU A 460 9.09 -34.29 -35.37
N LYS A 461 8.51 -33.80 -34.27
CA LYS A 461 7.73 -34.67 -33.36
C LYS A 461 6.55 -35.31 -34.06
N ILE A 462 5.81 -34.60 -34.91
CA ILE A 462 4.71 -35.19 -35.69
C ILE A 462 5.22 -36.36 -36.58
N ILE A 463 6.36 -36.18 -37.25
CA ILE A 463 6.96 -37.22 -38.10
C ILE A 463 7.28 -38.49 -37.31
N GLU A 464 7.79 -38.38 -36.08
CA GLU A 464 8.09 -39.53 -35.23
C GLU A 464 6.84 -40.39 -34.95
N PHE A 465 5.64 -39.79 -34.93
CA PHE A 465 4.38 -40.51 -34.63
C PHE A 465 3.64 -41.04 -35.85
N LEU A 466 3.81 -40.42 -37.02
CA LEU A 466 3.05 -40.77 -38.22
C LEU A 466 3.16 -42.24 -38.66
N PRO A 467 4.32 -42.93 -38.56
CA PRO A 467 4.44 -44.34 -38.97
C PRO A 467 3.57 -45.28 -38.14
N ALA A 468 3.41 -45.01 -36.84
CA ALA A 468 2.61 -45.83 -35.95
C ALA A 468 1.11 -45.61 -36.15
N GLN A 469 0.71 -44.38 -36.48
CA GLN A 469 -0.70 -44.00 -36.55
C GLN A 469 -0.96 -42.91 -37.62
N PRO A 470 -1.00 -43.27 -38.92
CA PRO A 470 -1.11 -42.31 -40.02
C PRO A 470 -2.44 -41.55 -40.06
N ASN A 471 -3.46 -42.05 -39.37
CA ASN A 471 -4.79 -41.43 -39.30
C ASN A 471 -5.07 -40.72 -37.96
N THR A 472 -4.09 -40.62 -37.07
CA THR A 472 -4.30 -40.02 -35.75
C THR A 472 -4.25 -38.50 -35.82
N LEU A 473 -5.14 -37.87 -35.07
CA LEU A 473 -5.14 -36.43 -34.86
C LEU A 473 -4.17 -36.06 -33.74
N PHE A 474 -3.38 -35.03 -33.98
CA PHE A 474 -2.39 -34.54 -33.04
C PHE A 474 -2.94 -33.34 -32.27
N VAL A 475 -2.66 -33.30 -30.97
CA VAL A 475 -2.92 -32.14 -30.12
C VAL A 475 -1.58 -31.54 -29.73
N VAL A 476 -1.37 -30.26 -30.02
CA VAL A 476 -0.17 -29.55 -29.57
C VAL A 476 -0.51 -28.88 -28.24
N SER A 477 0.08 -29.38 -27.15
CA SER A 477 -0.10 -28.79 -25.83
C SER A 477 0.94 -27.70 -25.57
N TYR A 478 0.53 -26.65 -24.87
CA TYR A 478 1.36 -25.57 -24.37
C TYR A 478 1.10 -25.43 -22.89
N ILE A 479 2.14 -25.61 -22.09
CA ILE A 479 2.07 -25.40 -20.65
C ILE A 479 2.71 -24.04 -20.36
N TYR A 480 1.88 -23.05 -20.02
CA TYR A 480 2.39 -21.78 -19.50
C TYR A 480 2.41 -21.86 -17.98
N ASN A 481 3.51 -22.37 -17.45
CA ASN A 481 3.86 -22.16 -16.06
C ASN A 481 4.34 -20.72 -15.92
N TYR A 482 3.92 -20.00 -14.89
CA TYR A 482 4.36 -18.61 -14.61
C TYR A 482 5.85 -18.49 -14.24
N THR A 483 6.67 -19.46 -14.62
CA THR A 483 8.11 -19.45 -14.52
C THR A 483 8.73 -18.82 -15.79
N PRO A 484 9.83 -18.07 -15.68
CA PRO A 484 10.51 -17.46 -16.84
C PRO A 484 10.94 -18.47 -17.93
N SER A 485 11.06 -19.75 -17.57
CA SER A 485 11.17 -20.88 -18.50
C SER A 485 9.78 -21.45 -18.79
N SER A 486 9.00 -20.81 -19.65
CA SER A 486 7.85 -21.48 -20.25
C SER A 486 8.38 -22.64 -21.10
N SER A 487 8.33 -23.87 -20.59
CA SER A 487 8.65 -25.06 -21.37
C SER A 487 7.48 -25.33 -22.31
N ILE A 488 7.77 -25.49 -23.60
CA ILE A 488 6.77 -25.99 -24.53
C ILE A 488 6.88 -27.50 -24.48
N GLU A 489 6.05 -28.10 -23.65
CA GLU A 489 5.89 -29.54 -23.64
C GLU A 489 4.95 -29.92 -24.78
N ILE A 490 5.55 -30.23 -25.93
CA ILE A 490 4.82 -30.90 -27.01
C ILE A 490 4.58 -32.33 -26.53
N HIS A 491 3.46 -32.53 -25.82
CA HIS A 491 3.00 -33.87 -25.53
C HIS A 491 2.72 -34.58 -26.85
N THR A 492 3.12 -35.84 -26.90
CA THR A 492 2.76 -36.77 -27.97
C THR A 492 1.23 -36.78 -28.12
N PRO A 493 0.66 -37.34 -29.20
CA PRO A 493 -0.64 -37.98 -29.09
C PRO A 493 -0.48 -39.18 -28.14
N VAL A 494 -0.24 -38.92 -26.86
CA VAL A 494 -0.83 -39.75 -25.83
C VAL A 494 -2.30 -39.72 -26.23
N VAL A 495 -2.95 -40.87 -26.17
CA VAL A 495 -4.34 -40.81 -25.73
C VAL A 495 -4.24 -39.98 -24.44
N ILE A 496 -4.45 -38.65 -24.48
CA ILE A 496 -4.87 -37.91 -23.30
C ILE A 496 -6.09 -38.74 -22.96
N THR A 497 -5.92 -39.69 -22.02
CA THR A 497 -6.83 -40.83 -21.88
C THR A 497 -8.16 -40.20 -21.92
N VAL A 498 -9.03 -40.61 -22.85
CA VAL A 498 -10.23 -39.83 -23.18
C VAL A 498 -10.93 -39.36 -21.89
N GLN A 499 -10.79 -40.11 -20.79
CA GLN A 499 -10.89 -39.69 -19.37
C GLN A 499 -10.50 -38.23 -18.97
N ALA A 500 -9.26 -37.75 -19.19
CA ALA A 500 -8.81 -36.42 -18.75
C ALA A 500 -9.46 -35.28 -19.56
N LEU A 501 -9.78 -35.51 -20.85
CA LEU A 501 -10.58 -34.60 -21.66
C LEU A 501 -12.10 -34.80 -21.46
N LYS A 502 -12.56 -36.01 -21.10
CA LYS A 502 -13.96 -36.36 -20.78
C LYS A 502 -14.45 -35.59 -19.57
N ASN A 503 -13.57 -35.40 -18.58
CA ASN A 503 -13.88 -34.58 -17.41
C ASN A 503 -13.98 -33.08 -17.73
N LEU A 504 -13.44 -32.63 -18.88
CA LEU A 504 -13.42 -31.22 -19.30
C LEU A 504 -14.53 -30.87 -20.29
N SER A 505 -15.61 -31.66 -20.29
CA SER A 505 -16.84 -31.57 -21.09
C SER A 505 -16.77 -32.36 -22.43
N GLU A 506 -17.41 -33.53 -22.40
CA GLU A 506 -17.78 -34.38 -23.53
C GLU A 506 -18.33 -33.64 -24.80
N PRO A 507 -19.02 -32.49 -24.69
CA PRO A 507 -19.44 -31.72 -25.86
C PRO A 507 -18.28 -31.23 -26.74
N MET A 508 -17.15 -30.79 -26.18
CA MET A 508 -16.07 -30.20 -27.00
C MET A 508 -15.37 -31.24 -27.87
N THR A 509 -15.06 -32.42 -27.32
CA THR A 509 -14.38 -33.49 -28.06
C THR A 509 -15.27 -34.09 -29.15
N SER A 510 -16.55 -34.29 -28.89
CA SER A 510 -17.48 -34.88 -29.87
C SER A 510 -17.67 -33.99 -31.10
N VAL A 511 -17.43 -32.69 -30.97
CA VAL A 511 -17.68 -31.70 -32.01
C VAL A 511 -16.42 -31.28 -32.77
N TYR A 512 -15.29 -31.05 -32.10
CA TYR A 512 -14.05 -30.67 -32.81
C TYR A 512 -13.37 -31.86 -33.50
N TRP A 513 -13.46 -33.06 -32.93
CA TRP A 513 -12.75 -34.24 -33.45
C TRP A 513 -13.14 -34.63 -34.88
N PRO A 514 -14.44 -34.71 -35.22
CA PRO A 514 -14.85 -34.99 -36.60
C PRO A 514 -14.34 -33.95 -37.60
N ARG A 515 -14.29 -32.65 -37.22
CA ARG A 515 -13.80 -31.59 -38.10
C ARG A 515 -12.29 -31.67 -38.31
N LEU A 516 -11.53 -31.91 -37.24
CA LEU A 516 -10.09 -32.13 -37.33
C LEU A 516 -9.77 -33.30 -38.27
N ALA A 517 -10.52 -34.41 -38.15
CA ALA A 517 -10.34 -35.60 -39.00
C ALA A 517 -10.60 -35.30 -40.48
N ARG A 518 -11.64 -34.51 -40.79
CA ARG A 518 -11.91 -34.05 -42.16
C ARG A 518 -10.87 -33.06 -42.68
N GLY A 519 -10.18 -32.36 -41.79
CA GLY A 519 -9.19 -31.34 -42.11
C GLY A 519 -7.93 -31.86 -42.79
N ARG A 520 -7.62 -33.17 -42.70
CA ARG A 520 -6.41 -33.78 -43.28
C ARG A 520 -5.13 -32.98 -42.96
N GLY A 521 -4.97 -32.62 -41.69
CA GLY A 521 -3.82 -31.84 -41.21
C GLY A 521 -3.89 -30.32 -41.45
N LEU A 522 -4.91 -29.81 -42.15
CA LEU A 522 -5.15 -28.36 -42.25
C LEU A 522 -5.45 -27.73 -40.89
N LEU A 523 -6.11 -28.48 -40.02
CA LEU A 523 -6.48 -28.05 -38.68
C LEU A 523 -5.73 -28.88 -37.66
N SER A 524 -5.21 -28.22 -36.64
CA SER A 524 -4.66 -28.87 -35.46
C SER A 524 -5.31 -28.30 -34.21
N LEU A 525 -5.47 -29.16 -33.20
CA LEU A 525 -5.99 -28.76 -31.91
C LEU A 525 -4.82 -28.33 -31.03
N HIS A 526 -4.93 -27.14 -30.46
CA HIS A 526 -3.96 -26.63 -29.51
C HIS A 526 -4.60 -26.56 -28.13
N ALA A 527 -3.93 -27.14 -27.15
CA ALA A 527 -4.34 -27.15 -25.77
C ALA A 527 -3.41 -26.23 -24.98
N VAL A 528 -3.96 -25.22 -24.30
CA VAL A 528 -3.20 -24.34 -23.42
C VAL A 528 -3.57 -24.65 -21.99
N THR A 529 -2.58 -25.04 -21.22
CA THR A 529 -2.68 -25.31 -19.81
C THR A 529 -2.10 -24.12 -19.06
N LEU A 530 -2.93 -23.39 -18.34
CA LEU A 530 -2.48 -22.40 -17.36
C LEU A 530 -2.55 -23.05 -15.99
N SER A 531 -1.40 -23.46 -15.45
CA SER A 531 -1.34 -23.99 -14.09
C SER A 531 -1.28 -22.82 -13.11
N HIS A 532 -2.23 -22.78 -12.17
CA HIS A 532 -2.01 -22.06 -10.93
C HIS A 532 -1.16 -22.94 -10.00
N ASP A 533 -0.53 -22.33 -9.01
CA ASP A 533 0.39 -22.94 -8.04
C ASP A 533 0.01 -24.37 -7.60
N SER A 534 1.03 -25.19 -7.32
CA SER A 534 1.02 -26.63 -7.02
C SER A 534 0.04 -27.08 -5.92
N ALA A 535 -0.52 -26.15 -5.14
CA ALA A 535 -1.42 -26.43 -4.03
C ALA A 535 -2.90 -26.60 -4.41
N THR A 536 -3.34 -26.11 -5.59
CA THR A 536 -4.78 -26.01 -5.88
C THR A 536 -5.32 -26.98 -6.93
N ASP A 537 -4.49 -27.77 -7.61
CA ASP A 537 -4.86 -28.67 -8.73
C ASP A 537 -5.75 -28.03 -9.83
N ALA A 538 -5.99 -26.71 -9.76
CA ALA A 538 -6.88 -25.99 -10.64
C ALA A 538 -6.12 -25.65 -11.93
N VAL A 539 -6.29 -26.53 -12.91
CA VAL A 539 -5.72 -26.39 -14.24
C VAL A 539 -6.76 -25.73 -15.15
N HIS A 540 -6.47 -24.51 -15.62
CA HIS A 540 -7.30 -23.90 -16.67
C HIS A 540 -6.84 -24.41 -18.03
N LEU A 541 -7.71 -25.18 -18.69
CA LEU A 541 -7.50 -25.66 -20.06
C LEU A 541 -8.21 -24.74 -21.06
N PHE A 542 -7.47 -24.20 -22.03
CA PHE A 542 -8.02 -23.49 -23.18
C PHE A 542 -7.73 -24.28 -24.47
N LEU A 543 -8.78 -24.68 -25.17
CA LEU A 543 -8.67 -25.34 -26.47
C LEU A 543 -8.83 -24.33 -27.61
N SER A 544 -7.91 -24.37 -28.58
CA SER A 544 -8.00 -23.59 -29.81
C SER A 544 -7.72 -24.45 -31.02
N VAL A 545 -8.64 -24.47 -31.97
CA VAL A 545 -8.33 -25.00 -33.30
C VAL A 545 -7.60 -23.90 -34.08
N LEU A 546 -6.39 -24.22 -34.53
CA LEU A 546 -5.60 -23.37 -35.40
C LEU A 546 -5.45 -24.05 -36.77
N ARG A 547 -5.40 -23.22 -37.81
CA ARG A 547 -5.03 -23.66 -39.15
C ARG A 547 -3.52 -23.51 -39.28
N THR A 548 -2.79 -24.54 -38.89
CA THR A 548 -1.33 -24.47 -38.68
C THR A 548 -0.49 -24.80 -39.90
N ALA A 549 -1.10 -25.39 -40.92
CA ALA A 549 -0.42 -25.94 -42.08
C ALA A 549 -1.29 -25.82 -43.32
N SER A 550 -0.66 -25.64 -44.49
CA SER A 550 -1.31 -26.04 -45.74
C SER A 550 -1.39 -27.57 -45.77
N SER A 551 -2.35 -28.13 -46.51
CA SER A 551 -2.45 -29.59 -46.66
C SER A 551 -1.14 -30.17 -47.19
N ARG A 552 -0.44 -29.40 -48.03
CA ARG A 552 0.89 -29.75 -48.57
C ARG A 552 1.97 -29.95 -47.52
N LEU A 553 1.99 -29.14 -46.46
CA LEU A 553 2.96 -29.33 -45.38
C LEU A 553 2.68 -30.67 -44.68
N PHE A 554 1.42 -30.93 -44.30
CA PHE A 554 1.06 -32.19 -43.66
C PHE A 554 1.32 -33.41 -44.57
N ASP A 555 0.89 -33.37 -45.82
CA ASP A 555 1.14 -34.42 -46.82
C ASP A 555 2.65 -34.62 -47.05
N GLY A 556 3.44 -33.55 -46.97
CA GLY A 556 4.90 -33.60 -46.99
C GLY A 556 5.46 -34.32 -45.76
N LEU A 557 4.98 -34.01 -44.55
CA LEU A 557 5.41 -34.68 -43.32
C LEU A 557 5.04 -36.18 -43.36
N VAL A 558 3.87 -36.54 -43.87
CA VAL A 558 3.45 -37.94 -44.08
C VAL A 558 4.38 -38.68 -45.04
N ARG A 559 4.76 -38.06 -46.16
CA ARG A 559 5.72 -38.65 -47.10
C ARG A 559 7.10 -38.82 -46.47
N VAL A 560 7.60 -37.78 -45.80
CA VAL A 560 8.90 -37.84 -45.10
C VAL A 560 8.90 -38.95 -44.06
N ALA A 561 7.82 -39.10 -43.27
CA ALA A 561 7.69 -40.16 -42.29
C ALA A 561 7.67 -41.57 -42.92
N ALA A 562 7.06 -41.73 -44.09
CA ALA A 562 6.99 -43.00 -44.81
C ALA A 562 8.32 -43.37 -45.51
N GLU A 563 9.03 -42.39 -46.04
CA GLU A 563 10.24 -42.59 -46.85
C GLU A 563 11.52 -42.72 -46.01
N ALA A 564 11.52 -42.22 -44.77
CA ALA A 564 12.74 -42.07 -43.98
C ALA A 564 12.68 -42.62 -42.54
N PRO A 565 12.23 -43.86 -42.28
CA PRO A 565 12.16 -44.43 -40.93
C PRO A 565 13.52 -44.62 -40.24
N GLY A 566 14.64 -44.36 -40.92
CA GLY A 566 16.00 -44.44 -40.38
C GLY A 566 16.92 -43.27 -40.76
N ALA A 567 16.37 -42.13 -41.22
CA ALA A 567 17.21 -40.97 -41.52
C ALA A 567 17.88 -40.43 -40.24
N SER A 568 19.10 -39.91 -40.38
CA SER A 568 19.76 -39.23 -39.27
C SER A 568 18.99 -37.97 -38.87
N GLY A 569 19.04 -37.58 -37.60
CA GLY A 569 18.29 -36.42 -37.09
C GLY A 569 18.56 -35.12 -37.88
N LEU A 570 19.81 -34.92 -38.33
CA LEU A 570 20.20 -33.73 -39.09
C LEU A 570 19.64 -33.72 -40.52
N GLU A 571 19.61 -34.88 -41.19
CA GLU A 571 19.02 -34.99 -42.53
C GLU A 571 17.51 -34.75 -42.49
N LEU A 572 16.84 -35.35 -41.50
CA LEU A 572 15.41 -35.17 -41.29
C LEU A 572 15.09 -33.70 -41.02
N GLU A 573 15.83 -33.05 -40.12
CA GLU A 573 15.68 -31.63 -39.83
C GLU A 573 15.80 -30.76 -41.08
N ASN A 574 16.81 -31.00 -41.92
CA ASN A 574 17.02 -30.24 -43.15
C ASN A 574 15.89 -30.44 -44.18
N VAL A 575 15.37 -31.67 -44.29
CA VAL A 575 14.21 -31.96 -45.16
C VAL A 575 12.98 -31.21 -44.67
N VAL A 576 12.70 -31.26 -43.36
CA VAL A 576 11.53 -30.58 -42.76
C VAL A 576 11.66 -29.06 -42.86
N ARG A 577 12.85 -28.49 -42.65
CA ARG A 577 13.10 -27.05 -42.86
C ARG A 577 12.78 -26.62 -44.29
N ARG A 578 13.23 -27.37 -45.29
CA ARG A 578 12.92 -27.10 -46.71
C ARG A 578 11.43 -27.22 -47.00
N LEU A 579 10.77 -28.23 -46.43
CA LEU A 579 9.34 -28.41 -46.59
C LEU A 579 8.55 -27.24 -45.99
N ILE A 580 8.90 -26.81 -44.77
CA ILE A 580 8.31 -25.63 -44.13
C ILE A 580 8.51 -24.40 -45.02
N ALA A 581 9.74 -24.11 -45.45
CA ALA A 581 10.06 -22.96 -46.28
C ALA A 581 9.31 -22.96 -47.63
N ALA A 582 9.21 -24.13 -48.28
CA ALA A 582 8.47 -24.28 -49.54
C ALA A 582 6.98 -23.96 -49.38
N THR A 583 6.41 -24.26 -48.20
CA THR A 583 5.01 -23.90 -47.91
C THR A 583 4.84 -22.46 -47.46
N GLU A 584 5.87 -21.80 -46.91
CA GLU A 584 5.79 -20.39 -46.50
C GLU A 584 5.68 -19.42 -47.67
N GLY A 585 6.36 -19.67 -48.79
CA GLY A 585 6.23 -18.84 -49.99
C GLY A 585 4.80 -18.79 -50.54
N GLU A 586 3.98 -19.80 -50.22
CA GLU A 586 2.55 -19.85 -50.52
C GLU A 586 1.69 -19.36 -49.33
N ASN A 587 2.27 -19.34 -48.12
CA ASN A 587 1.60 -19.14 -46.85
C ASN A 587 1.98 -17.86 -46.09
N GLU A 588 2.71 -16.91 -46.65
CA GLU A 588 2.79 -15.54 -46.09
C GLU A 588 1.40 -14.91 -45.89
N HIS A 589 0.36 -15.54 -46.46
CA HIS A 589 -1.04 -15.20 -46.27
C HIS A 589 -1.86 -16.13 -45.33
N PHE A 590 -1.30 -17.09 -44.60
CA PHE A 590 -2.10 -18.01 -43.77
C PHE A 590 -2.15 -17.68 -42.27
N CYS A 591 -1.76 -16.47 -41.86
CA CYS A 591 -1.73 -16.06 -40.45
C CYS A 591 -2.69 -14.90 -40.12
#